data_AF-A0A0H2RZI7-F1
#
_entry.id   AF-A0A0H2RZI7-F1
#
_cell.length_a   1.000
_cell.length_b   1.000
_cell.length_c   1.000
_cell.angle_alpha   90.00
_cell.angle_beta   90.00
_cell.angle_gamma   90.00
#
_symmetry.space_group_name_H-M   'P 1'
#
loop_
_entity.id
_entity.type
_entity.pdbx_description
1 polymer ?
#
loop_
_entity_poly.entity_id
_entity_poly.type
_entity_poly.pdbx_seq_one_letter_code
_entity_poly.pdbx_strand_id
1 'polypeptide(L)'
;MAEDNANRAEHELISTSLDVEQLDINLFRSKSLWVPVRARGVFGGQVISQAIVSATNCVELDYRLHSLHCYFLLSASPSLPILYYVERLRTGKSYTTRFVRAAQKGKVIFIMICSFHRPEPEHPFHHWPMPKDVPPAEKLELDVVGSRRQANEPGVGEKVKQFLLEFAADRERSPLLCTMGVERRDEDGTLTILRWIKARNIPVYAPAFQKCILGYMSDYTFIGTAPRALGLKRYSKGPGAQGMTSSLDHSIFFYSDDFDCSQWLLFVTKSPRTGDGRGVVEGQIYTQSGSLIAFITQEGVVRSDVGRPERKEKPKL
;
A
#
# COMPACT_ATOMS: atom_id res chain seq x y z
N MET A 1 -6.65 -2.04 28.32
CA MET A 1 -6.12 -2.87 27.20
C MET A 1 -7.12 -3.08 26.06
N ALA A 2 -8.44 -3.08 26.29
CA ALA A 2 -9.44 -3.13 25.21
C ALA A 2 -9.62 -1.79 24.47
N GLU A 3 -9.62 -0.65 25.19
CA GLU A 3 -9.75 0.69 24.57
C GLU A 3 -8.55 1.09 23.69
N ASP A 4 -7.34 0.68 24.07
CA ASP A 4 -6.10 0.97 23.33
C ASP A 4 -5.96 0.14 22.03
N ASN A 5 -6.73 -0.96 21.91
CA ASN A 5 -6.82 -1.75 20.67
C ASN A 5 -7.89 -1.21 19.72
N ALA A 6 -8.95 -0.55 20.21
CA ALA A 6 -9.99 0.05 19.37
C ALA A 6 -9.45 1.23 18.53
N ASN A 7 -8.55 2.03 19.10
CA ASN A 7 -7.91 3.16 18.42
C ASN A 7 -6.84 2.78 17.38
N ARG A 8 -6.56 1.48 17.20
CA ARG A 8 -5.54 0.97 16.27
C ARG A 8 -6.11 0.12 15.15
N ALA A 9 -7.42 -0.13 15.17
CA ALA A 9 -8.11 -0.90 14.14
C ALA A 9 -8.23 -0.08 12.85
N GLU A 10 -8.33 -0.77 11.71
CA GLU A 10 -8.65 -0.12 10.45
C GLU A 10 -10.09 0.40 10.51
N HIS A 11 -10.31 1.63 10.06
CA HIS A 11 -11.66 2.17 9.98
C HIS A 11 -12.44 1.51 8.84
N GLU A 12 -13.71 1.19 9.10
CA GLU A 12 -14.60 0.55 8.12
C GLU A 12 -14.92 1.42 6.90
N LEU A 13 -14.68 2.73 7.00
CA LEU A 13 -14.86 3.70 5.93
C LEU A 13 -13.51 4.21 5.44
N ILE A 14 -13.26 4.09 4.14
CA ILE A 14 -12.01 4.55 3.54
C ILE A 14 -11.79 6.05 3.74
N SER A 15 -12.87 6.84 3.73
CA SER A 15 -12.79 8.28 3.96
C SER A 15 -12.20 8.62 5.32
N THR A 16 -12.54 7.85 6.37
CA THR A 16 -12.00 8.04 7.72
C THR A 16 -10.54 7.62 7.82
N SER A 17 -10.11 6.59 7.09
CA SER A 17 -8.69 6.20 7.01
C SER A 17 -7.83 7.29 6.36
N LEU A 18 -8.39 8.01 5.38
CA LEU A 18 -7.72 9.07 4.63
C LEU A 18 -7.83 10.45 5.28
N ASP A 19 -8.69 10.61 6.28
CA ASP A 19 -9.06 11.91 6.84
C ASP A 19 -7.88 12.60 7.54
N VAL A 20 -7.68 13.86 7.17
CA VAL A 20 -6.71 14.76 7.78
C VAL A 20 -7.42 16.06 8.14
N GLU A 21 -7.10 16.58 9.31
CA GLU A 21 -7.51 17.89 9.76
C GLU A 21 -6.50 18.94 9.28
N GLN A 22 -6.97 20.01 8.65
CA GLN A 22 -6.12 21.14 8.34
C GLN A 22 -5.92 21.98 9.61
N LEU A 23 -4.65 22.15 10.02
CA LEU A 23 -4.30 22.98 11.18
C LEU A 23 -3.91 24.41 10.77
N ASP A 24 -3.30 24.55 9.59
CA ASP A 24 -2.87 25.84 9.03
C ASP A 24 -2.76 25.73 7.50
N ILE A 25 -2.37 26.82 6.83
CA ILE A 25 -1.97 26.83 5.43
C ILE A 25 -0.81 25.84 5.25
N ASN A 26 -1.04 24.83 4.40
CA ASN A 26 -0.09 23.78 4.09
C ASN A 26 0.32 22.89 5.30
N LEU A 27 -0.46 22.85 6.38
CA LEU A 27 -0.21 21.98 7.54
C LEU A 27 -1.46 21.16 7.88
N PHE A 28 -1.29 19.84 7.91
CA PHE A 28 -2.37 18.88 8.17
C PHE A 28 -1.99 17.88 9.26
N ARG A 29 -3.00 17.29 9.90
CA ARG A 29 -2.87 16.32 10.99
C ARG A 29 -3.73 15.10 10.72
N SER A 30 -3.15 13.89 10.80
CA SER A 30 -3.93 12.64 10.72
C SER A 30 -4.94 12.55 11.86
N LYS A 31 -6.17 12.11 11.59
CA LYS A 31 -7.17 11.86 12.64
C LYS A 31 -7.14 10.44 13.19
N SER A 32 -6.89 9.46 12.33
CA SER A 32 -6.84 8.04 12.69
C SER A 32 -5.60 7.39 12.10
N LEU A 33 -5.12 6.33 12.75
CA LEU A 33 -3.96 5.55 12.32
C LEU A 33 -4.18 4.07 12.61
N TRP A 34 -4.08 3.25 11.57
CA TRP A 34 -4.23 1.80 11.64
C TRP A 34 -2.86 1.11 11.67
N VAL A 35 -2.71 0.12 12.56
CA VAL A 35 -1.56 -0.78 12.57
C VAL A 35 -2.01 -2.17 12.15
N PRO A 36 -1.54 -2.67 10.99
CA PRO A 36 -1.88 -4.02 10.55
C PRO A 36 -1.45 -5.08 11.57
N VAL A 37 -2.15 -6.21 11.57
CA VAL A 37 -1.85 -7.35 12.45
C VAL A 37 -0.36 -7.71 12.41
N ARG A 38 0.27 -7.66 13.59
CA ARG A 38 1.70 -7.97 13.81
C ARG A 38 2.69 -7.08 13.03
N ALA A 39 2.23 -5.94 12.50
CA ALA A 39 3.11 -4.90 11.97
C ALA A 39 3.78 -4.10 13.09
N ARG A 40 4.87 -3.40 12.75
CA ARG A 40 5.65 -2.58 13.70
C ARG A 40 5.29 -1.10 13.69
N GLY A 41 4.47 -0.66 12.77
CA GLY A 41 4.09 0.74 12.60
C GLY A 41 2.82 0.88 11.78
N VAL A 42 2.37 2.12 11.63
CA VAL A 42 1.19 2.47 10.82
C VAL A 42 1.32 1.92 9.41
N PHE A 43 0.20 1.51 8.83
CA PHE A 43 0.12 1.06 7.44
C PHE A 43 0.66 2.11 6.47
N GLY A 44 1.59 1.71 5.58
CA GLY A 44 2.26 2.63 4.66
C GLY A 44 1.32 3.30 3.67
N GLY A 45 0.36 2.55 3.13
CA GLY A 45 -0.71 3.09 2.27
C GLY A 45 -1.52 4.20 2.93
N GLN A 46 -1.73 4.15 4.25
CA GLN A 46 -2.40 5.25 4.97
C GLN A 46 -1.55 6.52 5.02
N VAL A 47 -0.25 6.39 5.24
CA VAL A 47 0.69 7.53 5.24
C VAL A 47 0.77 8.15 3.84
N ILE A 48 0.85 7.32 2.80
CA ILE A 48 0.82 7.75 1.39
C ILE A 48 -0.48 8.50 1.11
N SER A 49 -1.64 7.90 1.40
CA SER A 49 -2.94 8.49 1.06
C SER A 49 -3.20 9.81 1.79
N GLN A 50 -2.87 9.90 3.09
CA GLN A 50 -3.02 11.13 3.85
C GLN A 50 -2.06 12.24 3.36
N ALA A 51 -0.85 11.87 2.91
CA ALA A 51 0.07 12.81 2.27
C ALA A 51 -0.47 13.30 0.91
N ILE A 52 -1.10 12.42 0.12
CA ILE A 52 -1.77 12.80 -1.14
C ILE A 52 -2.93 13.77 -0.87
N VAL A 53 -3.78 13.47 0.12
CA VAL A 53 -4.90 14.36 0.52
C VAL A 53 -4.35 15.73 0.92
N SER A 54 -3.30 15.76 1.73
CA SER A 54 -2.65 17.00 2.18
C SER A 54 -2.09 17.82 1.00
N ALA A 55 -1.38 17.18 0.07
CA ALA A 55 -0.85 17.84 -1.11
C ALA A 55 -1.94 18.36 -2.06
N THR A 56 -2.99 17.55 -2.27
CA THR A 56 -4.12 17.89 -3.15
C THR A 56 -4.89 19.11 -2.65
N ASN A 57 -5.07 19.23 -1.33
CA ASN A 57 -5.66 20.43 -0.71
C ASN A 57 -4.81 21.71 -0.87
N CYS A 58 -3.57 21.60 -1.36
CA CYS A 58 -2.68 22.72 -1.63
C CYS A 58 -2.52 23.02 -3.14
N VAL A 59 -3.42 22.50 -3.97
CA VAL A 59 -3.38 22.58 -5.44
C VAL A 59 -4.73 23.07 -5.98
N GLU A 60 -4.69 23.88 -7.03
CA GLU A 60 -5.92 24.36 -7.71
C GLU A 60 -6.66 23.19 -8.37
N LEU A 61 -8.00 23.30 -8.45
CA LEU A 61 -8.87 22.26 -8.99
C LEU A 61 -8.65 21.95 -10.47
N ASP A 62 -7.90 22.78 -11.22
CA ASP A 62 -7.56 22.53 -12.62
C ASP A 62 -6.45 21.47 -12.78
N TYR A 63 -5.69 21.18 -11.72
CA TYR A 63 -4.60 20.20 -11.76
C TYR A 63 -5.04 18.86 -11.17
N ARG A 64 -4.52 17.78 -11.75
CA ARG A 64 -4.75 16.39 -11.35
C ARG A 64 -3.42 15.75 -11.02
N LEU A 65 -3.39 14.98 -9.93
CA LEU A 65 -2.23 14.20 -9.53
C LEU A 65 -1.89 13.19 -10.63
N HIS A 66 -0.66 13.20 -11.16
CA HIS A 66 -0.20 12.20 -12.13
C HIS A 66 0.97 11.38 -11.62
N SER A 67 1.74 11.88 -10.66
CA SER A 67 2.80 11.08 -10.07
C SER A 67 3.10 11.43 -8.62
N LEU A 68 3.65 10.44 -7.92
CA LEU A 68 4.32 10.64 -6.65
C LEU A 68 5.51 9.70 -6.50
N HIS A 69 6.46 10.14 -5.69
CA HIS A 69 7.61 9.37 -5.22
C HIS A 69 7.79 9.64 -3.74
N CYS A 70 7.90 8.60 -2.93
CA CYS A 70 8.07 8.77 -1.48
C CYS A 70 9.05 7.79 -0.87
N TYR A 71 9.61 8.18 0.28
CA TYR A 71 10.48 7.34 1.11
C TYR A 71 9.92 7.20 2.53
N PHE A 72 9.93 5.97 3.03
CA PHE A 72 9.64 5.65 4.42
C PHE A 72 10.95 5.67 5.21
N LEU A 73 11.11 6.65 6.11
CA LEU A 73 12.35 6.87 6.85
C LEU A 73 12.33 6.19 8.21
N LEU A 74 11.18 6.24 8.91
CA LEU A 74 11.00 5.68 10.25
C LEU A 74 9.59 5.07 10.37
N SER A 75 9.45 4.06 11.22
CA SER A 75 8.13 3.52 11.57
C SER A 75 7.29 4.57 12.29
N ALA A 76 6.12 4.86 11.76
CA ALA A 76 5.14 5.74 12.40
C ALA A 76 4.49 5.04 13.60
N SER A 77 4.33 5.77 14.70
CA SER A 77 3.60 5.31 15.88
C SER A 77 2.10 5.60 15.72
N PRO A 78 1.19 4.67 16.06
CA PRO A 78 -0.23 4.97 16.11
C PRO A 78 -0.62 5.83 17.33
N SER A 79 0.26 5.93 18.33
CA SER A 79 -0.03 6.62 19.60
C SER A 79 -0.04 8.14 19.49
N LEU A 80 0.37 8.69 18.35
CA LEU A 80 0.46 10.13 18.10
C LEU A 80 -0.03 10.38 16.68
N PRO A 81 -0.70 11.51 16.42
CA PRO A 81 -1.01 11.89 15.05
C PRO A 81 0.27 12.17 14.27
N ILE A 82 0.20 11.97 12.95
CA ILE A 82 1.21 12.39 11.98
C ILE A 82 0.89 13.81 11.55
N LEU A 83 1.90 14.69 11.55
CA LEU A 83 1.80 16.03 10.97
C LEU A 83 2.37 16.00 9.54
N TYR A 84 1.59 16.48 8.58
CA TYR A 84 1.97 16.60 7.18
C TYR A 84 2.20 18.07 6.84
N TYR A 85 3.45 18.43 6.59
CA TYR A 85 3.86 19.75 6.13
C TYR A 85 3.97 19.72 4.61
N VAL A 86 3.23 20.59 3.93
CA VAL A 86 3.26 20.69 2.47
C VAL A 86 4.07 21.92 2.07
N GLU A 87 4.97 21.75 1.12
CA GLU A 87 5.73 22.82 0.50
C GLU A 87 5.37 22.92 -0.98
N ARG A 88 5.14 24.15 -1.45
CA ARG A 88 4.80 24.44 -2.84
C ARG A 88 6.07 24.69 -3.66
N LEU A 89 6.72 23.62 -4.11
CA LEU A 89 8.00 23.71 -4.82
C LEU A 89 7.92 24.48 -6.15
N ARG A 90 6.83 24.30 -6.89
CA ARG A 90 6.63 24.94 -8.20
C ARG A 90 5.15 25.06 -8.53
N THR A 91 4.76 26.18 -9.12
CA THR A 91 3.47 26.37 -9.81
C THR A 91 3.74 26.92 -11.21
N GLY A 92 3.70 26.04 -12.22
CA GLY A 92 3.78 26.42 -13.63
C GLY A 92 2.40 26.39 -14.29
N LYS A 93 2.34 26.75 -15.57
CA LYS A 93 1.09 26.77 -16.34
C LYS A 93 0.47 25.37 -16.53
N SER A 94 1.30 24.37 -16.86
CA SER A 94 0.83 23.00 -17.13
C SER A 94 1.05 22.06 -15.94
N TYR A 95 2.12 22.28 -15.16
CA TYR A 95 2.52 21.40 -14.06
C TYR A 95 2.74 22.17 -12.77
N THR A 96 2.38 21.55 -11.65
CA THR A 96 2.65 22.04 -10.30
C THR A 96 3.20 20.90 -9.45
N THR A 97 4.10 21.22 -8.51
CA THR A 97 4.83 20.24 -7.71
C THR A 97 4.68 20.56 -6.23
N ARG A 98 4.42 19.54 -5.43
CA ARG A 98 4.35 19.64 -3.96
C ARG A 98 5.34 18.68 -3.33
N PHE A 99 5.99 19.14 -2.28
CA PHE A 99 6.73 18.29 -1.36
C PHE A 99 5.94 18.13 -0.07
N VAL A 100 5.86 16.92 0.46
CA VAL A 100 5.20 16.62 1.72
C VAL A 100 6.20 15.99 2.65
N ARG A 101 6.34 16.58 3.84
CA ARG A 101 7.13 16.04 4.94
C ARG A 101 6.18 15.59 6.04
N ALA A 102 6.17 14.31 6.36
CA ALA A 102 5.42 13.76 7.46
C ALA A 102 6.32 13.60 8.70
N ALA A 103 5.86 14.07 9.86
CA ALA A 103 6.66 14.08 11.08
C ALA A 103 5.89 13.64 12.33
N GLN A 104 6.61 13.01 13.25
CA GLN A 104 6.17 12.69 14.61
C GLN A 104 7.29 12.97 15.60
N LYS A 105 6.97 13.57 16.76
CA LYS A 105 7.96 13.94 17.80
C LYS A 105 9.17 14.72 17.23
N GLY A 106 8.92 15.64 16.30
CA GLY A 106 9.95 16.44 15.63
C GLY A 106 10.84 15.67 14.64
N LYS A 107 10.63 14.36 14.43
CA LYS A 107 11.39 13.54 13.48
C LYS A 107 10.60 13.33 12.20
N VAL A 108 11.27 13.45 11.07
CA VAL A 108 10.69 13.12 9.77
C VAL A 108 10.59 11.59 9.65
N ILE A 109 9.38 11.11 9.43
CA ILE A 109 9.08 9.66 9.31
C ILE A 109 8.88 9.25 7.86
N PHE A 110 8.46 10.19 7.00
CA PHE A 110 8.14 9.96 5.61
C PHE A 110 8.28 11.27 4.82
N ILE A 111 8.72 11.17 3.57
CA ILE A 111 8.78 12.29 2.62
C ILE A 111 8.15 11.87 1.30
N MET A 112 7.50 12.80 0.62
CA MET A 112 6.91 12.57 -0.71
C MET A 112 7.10 13.81 -1.59
N ILE A 113 7.49 13.60 -2.85
CA ILE A 113 7.34 14.59 -3.91
C ILE A 113 6.21 14.10 -4.80
N CYS A 114 5.25 14.96 -5.10
CA CYS A 114 4.17 14.65 -6.02
C CYS A 114 3.97 15.77 -7.04
N SER A 115 3.58 15.38 -8.24
CA SER A 115 3.35 16.30 -9.35
C SER A 115 1.93 16.18 -9.86
N PHE A 116 1.39 17.34 -10.20
CA PHE A 116 0.05 17.50 -10.74
C PHE A 116 0.14 18.21 -12.09
N HIS A 117 -0.77 17.90 -12.99
CA HIS A 117 -0.83 18.50 -14.32
C HIS A 117 -2.27 18.89 -14.68
N ARG A 118 -2.43 19.84 -15.59
CA ARG A 118 -3.72 20.09 -16.23
C ARG A 118 -4.02 18.95 -17.22
N PRO A 119 -5.20 18.31 -17.19
CA PRO A 119 -5.54 17.24 -18.12
C PRO A 119 -5.46 17.66 -19.59
N GLU A 120 -4.93 16.79 -20.43
CA GLU A 120 -4.80 16.98 -21.89
C GLU A 120 -5.33 15.73 -22.63
N PRO A 121 -6.66 15.47 -22.61
CA PRO A 121 -7.25 14.19 -23.06
C PRO A 121 -7.14 13.94 -24.57
N GLU A 122 -6.84 14.96 -25.36
CA GLU A 122 -6.74 14.88 -26.82
C GLU A 122 -5.44 14.20 -27.30
N HIS A 123 -4.48 13.96 -26.40
CA HIS A 123 -3.21 13.35 -26.78
C HIS A 123 -3.31 11.82 -26.93
N PRO A 124 -2.54 11.23 -27.86
CA PRO A 124 -2.53 9.79 -28.07
C PRO A 124 -1.94 9.06 -26.84
N PHE A 125 -2.46 7.87 -26.57
CA PHE A 125 -1.97 7.01 -25.51
C PHE A 125 -1.90 5.56 -25.96
N HIS A 126 -1.10 4.77 -25.24
CA HIS A 126 -1.07 3.32 -25.31
C HIS A 126 -0.81 2.78 -23.91
N HIS A 127 -1.16 1.53 -23.66
CA HIS A 127 -0.81 0.85 -22.41
C HIS A 127 -0.63 -0.66 -22.66
N TRP A 128 0.00 -1.35 -21.71
CA TRP A 128 0.04 -2.81 -21.75
C TRP A 128 -1.37 -3.38 -21.56
N PRO A 129 -1.73 -4.46 -22.27
CA PRO A 129 -3.04 -5.07 -22.10
C PRO A 129 -3.16 -5.71 -20.72
N MET A 130 -4.37 -5.72 -20.16
CA MET A 130 -4.67 -6.52 -18.96
C MET A 130 -4.31 -8.00 -19.21
N PRO A 131 -3.72 -8.71 -18.23
CA PRO A 131 -3.42 -10.14 -18.39
C PRO A 131 -4.65 -10.96 -18.79
N LYS A 132 -4.44 -11.95 -19.68
CA LYS A 132 -5.50 -12.85 -20.12
C LYS A 132 -5.89 -13.85 -19.03
N ASP A 133 -7.06 -14.46 -19.18
CA ASP A 133 -7.55 -15.57 -18.34
C ASP A 133 -7.63 -15.26 -16.84
N VAL A 134 -7.69 -13.98 -16.46
CA VAL A 134 -7.85 -13.57 -15.05
C VAL A 134 -9.26 -13.98 -14.60
N PRO A 135 -9.42 -14.84 -13.59
CA PRO A 135 -10.74 -15.16 -13.07
C PRO A 135 -11.44 -13.89 -12.58
N PRO A 136 -12.74 -13.70 -12.87
CA PRO A 136 -13.49 -12.58 -12.34
C PRO A 136 -13.52 -12.63 -10.80
N ALA A 137 -13.56 -11.46 -10.17
CA ALA A 137 -13.47 -11.31 -8.72
C ALA A 137 -14.51 -12.16 -7.97
N GLU A 138 -15.71 -12.29 -8.52
CA GLU A 138 -16.84 -13.03 -7.94
C GLU A 138 -16.61 -14.54 -7.87
N LYS A 139 -15.68 -15.07 -8.68
CA LYS A 139 -15.28 -16.49 -8.65
C LYS A 139 -14.09 -16.76 -7.72
N LEU A 140 -13.48 -15.71 -7.16
CA LEU A 140 -12.36 -15.82 -6.25
C LEU A 140 -12.84 -15.65 -4.81
N GLU A 141 -12.27 -16.46 -3.93
CA GLU A 141 -12.48 -16.33 -2.49
C GLU A 141 -11.88 -15.00 -2.01
N LEU A 142 -12.60 -14.27 -1.14
CA LEU A 142 -12.04 -13.09 -0.47
C LEU A 142 -10.91 -13.50 0.48
N ASP A 143 -9.91 -12.63 0.66
CA ASP A 143 -8.74 -12.92 1.49
C ASP A 143 -9.11 -13.24 2.96
N VAL A 144 -10.15 -12.60 3.48
CA VAL A 144 -10.73 -12.88 4.80
C VAL A 144 -11.28 -14.31 4.90
N VAL A 145 -12.01 -14.78 3.88
CA VAL A 145 -12.62 -16.12 3.86
C VAL A 145 -11.51 -17.16 3.67
N GLY A 146 -10.61 -16.93 2.72
CA GLY A 146 -9.48 -17.83 2.45
C GLY A 146 -8.53 -17.96 3.64
N SER A 147 -8.30 -16.87 4.38
CA SER A 147 -7.49 -16.92 5.61
C SER A 147 -8.16 -17.77 6.70
N ARG A 148 -9.48 -17.65 6.89
CA ARG A 148 -10.22 -18.52 7.85
C ARG A 148 -10.20 -19.98 7.42
N ARG A 149 -10.37 -20.24 6.13
CA ARG A 149 -10.30 -21.60 5.56
C ARG A 149 -8.92 -22.21 5.80
N GLN A 150 -7.85 -21.50 5.44
CA GLN A 150 -6.46 -21.92 5.67
C GLN A 150 -6.16 -22.13 7.16
N ALA A 151 -6.69 -21.31 8.06
CA ALA A 151 -6.49 -21.48 9.49
C ALA A 151 -7.04 -22.83 10.04
N ASN A 152 -8.01 -23.40 9.34
CA ASN A 152 -8.66 -24.67 9.71
C ASN A 152 -8.14 -25.87 8.90
N GLU A 153 -7.16 -25.68 8.01
CA GLU A 153 -6.56 -26.78 7.26
C GLU A 153 -5.76 -27.73 8.19
N PRO A 154 -5.85 -29.05 7.98
CA PRO A 154 -5.05 -30.02 8.74
C PRO A 154 -3.55 -29.74 8.60
N GLY A 155 -2.81 -29.81 9.72
CA GLY A 155 -1.35 -29.64 9.72
C GLY A 155 -0.86 -28.19 9.78
N VAL A 156 -1.75 -27.19 9.84
CA VAL A 156 -1.35 -25.80 10.05
C VAL A 156 -0.90 -25.61 11.51
N GLY A 157 0.35 -25.17 11.67
CA GLY A 157 0.93 -24.92 12.99
C GLY A 157 0.22 -23.77 13.73
N GLU A 158 0.13 -23.88 15.06
CA GLU A 158 -0.67 -22.97 15.91
C GLU A 158 -0.36 -21.48 15.69
N LYS A 159 0.92 -21.11 15.54
CA LYS A 159 1.32 -19.71 15.30
C LYS A 159 0.81 -19.16 13.96
N VAL A 160 0.72 -20.01 12.94
CA VAL A 160 0.21 -19.67 11.61
C VAL A 160 -1.31 -19.58 11.66
N LYS A 161 -1.97 -20.56 12.29
CA LYS A 161 -3.41 -20.56 12.53
C LYS A 161 -3.86 -19.28 13.22
N GLN A 162 -3.22 -18.94 14.35
CA GLN A 162 -3.52 -17.73 15.11
C GLN A 162 -3.33 -16.46 14.27
N PHE A 163 -2.26 -16.38 13.45
CA PHE A 163 -2.06 -15.25 12.56
C PHE A 163 -3.17 -15.12 11.51
N LEU A 164 -3.56 -16.22 10.88
CA LEU A 164 -4.58 -16.22 9.84
C LEU A 164 -5.94 -15.79 10.39
N LEU A 165 -6.29 -16.21 11.60
CA LEU A 165 -7.51 -15.78 12.28
C LEU A 165 -7.47 -14.29 12.66
N GLU A 166 -6.36 -13.81 13.22
CA GLU A 166 -6.16 -12.38 13.51
C GLU A 166 -6.26 -11.53 12.24
N PHE A 167 -5.59 -11.96 11.16
CA PHE A 167 -5.63 -11.29 9.88
C PHE A 167 -7.06 -11.26 9.30
N ALA A 168 -7.80 -12.36 9.38
CA ALA A 168 -9.18 -12.40 8.93
C ALA A 168 -10.07 -11.44 9.74
N ALA A 169 -9.93 -11.40 11.06
CA ALA A 169 -10.70 -10.48 11.91
C ALA A 169 -10.37 -9.00 11.63
N ASP A 170 -9.12 -8.69 11.32
CA ASP A 170 -8.70 -7.34 10.88
C ASP A 170 -9.29 -6.97 9.52
N ARG A 171 -9.30 -7.92 8.56
CA ARG A 171 -9.87 -7.70 7.22
C ARG A 171 -11.39 -7.62 7.17
N GLU A 172 -12.11 -8.28 8.08
CA GLU A 172 -13.57 -8.24 8.14
C GLU A 172 -14.12 -6.81 8.33
N ARG A 173 -13.34 -5.98 9.03
CA ARG A 173 -13.62 -4.54 9.27
C ARG A 173 -12.88 -3.61 8.31
N SER A 174 -12.08 -4.15 7.39
CA SER A 174 -11.35 -3.33 6.44
C SER A 174 -12.32 -2.55 5.53
N PRO A 175 -11.99 -1.31 5.16
CA PRO A 175 -12.74 -0.57 4.15
C PRO A 175 -12.45 -1.11 2.74
N LEU A 176 -11.57 -2.09 2.62
CA LEU A 176 -11.21 -2.75 1.37
C LEU A 176 -11.78 -4.17 1.34
N LEU A 177 -12.29 -4.57 0.19
CA LEU A 177 -12.48 -5.97 -0.17
C LEU A 177 -11.33 -6.37 -1.09
N CYS A 178 -10.69 -7.49 -0.77
CA CYS A 178 -9.59 -8.02 -1.54
C CYS A 178 -9.78 -9.52 -1.75
N THR A 179 -9.51 -10.01 -2.96
CA THR A 179 -9.52 -11.45 -3.23
C THR A 179 -8.22 -12.11 -2.76
N MET A 180 -8.27 -13.42 -2.55
CA MET A 180 -7.07 -14.25 -2.54
C MET A 180 -6.27 -14.01 -3.83
N GLY A 181 -4.95 -14.04 -3.70
CA GLY A 181 -4.05 -13.84 -4.84
C GLY A 181 -3.98 -15.09 -5.71
N VAL A 182 -4.17 -14.91 -7.02
CA VAL A 182 -3.88 -15.95 -8.00
C VAL A 182 -2.42 -15.82 -8.39
N GLU A 183 -1.62 -16.82 -8.02
CA GLU A 183 -0.21 -16.88 -8.38
C GLU A 183 -0.05 -17.51 -9.77
N ARG A 184 0.77 -16.89 -10.61
CA ARG A 184 1.18 -17.39 -11.91
C ARG A 184 2.68 -17.32 -12.01
N ARG A 185 3.26 -18.25 -12.77
CA ARG A 185 4.65 -18.17 -13.19
C ARG A 185 4.67 -17.93 -14.69
N ASP A 186 5.33 -16.85 -15.08
CA ASP A 186 5.60 -16.55 -16.48
C ASP A 186 6.64 -17.57 -17.03
N GLU A 187 6.85 -17.61 -18.34
CA GLU A 187 7.75 -18.59 -18.98
C GLU A 187 9.20 -18.51 -18.48
N ASP A 188 9.63 -17.33 -18.05
CA ASP A 188 10.94 -17.07 -17.45
C ASP A 188 11.03 -17.41 -15.95
N GLY A 189 9.95 -17.93 -15.37
CA GLY A 189 9.82 -18.28 -13.96
C GLY A 189 9.41 -17.13 -13.03
N THR A 190 9.20 -15.92 -13.57
CA THR A 190 8.78 -14.74 -12.80
C THR A 190 7.44 -14.99 -12.12
N LEU A 191 7.39 -14.75 -10.80
CA LEU A 191 6.14 -14.84 -10.04
C LEU A 191 5.30 -13.58 -10.28
N THR A 192 4.13 -13.77 -10.87
CA THR A 192 3.08 -12.76 -11.01
C THR A 192 1.94 -13.10 -10.05
N ILE A 193 1.50 -12.12 -9.25
CA ILE A 193 0.34 -12.29 -8.36
C ILE A 193 -0.76 -11.31 -8.76
N LEU A 194 -1.94 -11.86 -9.01
CA LEU A 194 -3.15 -11.15 -9.42
C LEU A 194 -4.13 -11.07 -8.26
N ARG A 195 -4.58 -9.87 -7.91
CA ARG A 195 -5.61 -9.65 -6.87
C ARG A 195 -6.64 -8.65 -7.34
N TRP A 196 -7.91 -8.92 -7.09
CA TRP A 196 -8.94 -7.90 -7.22
C TRP A 196 -9.09 -7.15 -5.89
N ILE A 197 -9.13 -5.83 -5.95
CA ILE A 197 -9.29 -4.95 -4.82
C ILE A 197 -10.36 -3.89 -5.11
N LYS A 198 -11.17 -3.55 -4.11
CA LYS A 198 -12.10 -2.42 -4.17
C LYS A 198 -12.38 -1.85 -2.79
N ALA A 199 -12.78 -0.59 -2.73
CA ALA A 199 -13.30 0.03 -1.52
C ALA A 199 -14.77 -0.36 -1.34
N ARG A 200 -15.13 -0.76 -0.11
CA ARG A 200 -16.49 -1.20 0.21
C ARG A 200 -17.35 -0.02 0.65
N ASN A 201 -18.63 -0.05 0.31
CA ASN A 201 -19.66 0.83 0.88
C ASN A 201 -19.33 2.33 0.75
N ILE A 202 -18.74 2.75 -0.36
CA ILE A 202 -18.41 4.14 -0.63
C ILE A 202 -19.37 4.76 -1.65
N PRO A 203 -19.64 6.08 -1.57
CA PRO A 203 -20.24 6.81 -2.69
C PRO A 203 -19.23 6.95 -3.83
N VAL A 204 -19.70 7.40 -4.99
CA VAL A 204 -18.81 7.80 -6.08
C VAL A 204 -18.13 9.11 -5.69
N TYR A 205 -16.80 9.08 -5.58
CA TYR A 205 -16.00 10.26 -5.27
C TYR A 205 -15.45 10.94 -6.52
N ALA A 206 -15.09 12.22 -6.39
CA ALA A 206 -14.39 12.96 -7.43
C ALA A 206 -13.02 12.33 -7.75
N PRO A 207 -12.50 12.48 -8.99
CA PRO A 207 -11.25 11.82 -9.44
C PRO A 207 -10.05 12.05 -8.51
N ALA A 208 -9.90 13.25 -7.96
CA ALA A 208 -8.83 13.58 -7.04
C ALA A 208 -8.85 12.69 -5.77
N PHE A 209 -10.03 12.40 -5.23
CA PHE A 209 -10.18 11.55 -4.06
C PHE A 209 -10.09 10.06 -4.42
N GLN A 210 -10.53 9.65 -5.61
CA GLN A 210 -10.30 8.29 -6.13
C GLN A 210 -8.80 7.96 -6.16
N LYS A 211 -7.95 8.90 -6.58
CA LYS A 211 -6.48 8.75 -6.55
C LYS A 211 -5.90 8.66 -5.13
N CYS A 212 -6.52 9.34 -4.15
CA CYS A 212 -6.15 9.18 -2.74
C CYS A 212 -6.44 7.76 -2.25
N ILE A 213 -7.62 7.21 -2.61
CA ILE A 213 -8.01 5.83 -2.29
C ILE A 213 -7.06 4.85 -2.99
N LEU A 214 -6.72 5.09 -4.26
CA LEU A 214 -5.80 4.24 -5.01
C LEU A 214 -4.40 4.22 -4.38
N GLY A 215 -3.92 5.36 -3.85
CA GLY A 215 -2.66 5.43 -3.09
C GLY A 215 -2.69 4.66 -1.76
N TYR A 216 -3.87 4.46 -1.17
CA TYR A 216 -4.04 3.56 -0.03
C TYR A 216 -3.96 2.08 -0.44
N MET A 217 -4.67 1.75 -1.53
CA MET A 217 -4.73 0.40 -2.09
C MET A 217 -3.37 -0.10 -2.61
N SER A 218 -2.55 0.79 -3.18
CA SER A 218 -1.31 0.44 -3.87
C SER A 218 -0.24 -0.19 -2.97
N ASP A 219 -0.22 0.10 -1.67
CA ASP A 219 0.72 -0.50 -0.72
C ASP A 219 0.18 -1.83 -0.12
N TYR A 220 -1.09 -2.18 -0.39
CA TYR A 220 -1.70 -3.37 0.20
C TYR A 220 -1.09 -4.65 -0.39
N THR A 221 -0.40 -5.42 0.46
CA THR A 221 0.29 -6.68 0.14
C THR A 221 1.42 -6.58 -0.90
N PHE A 222 1.77 -5.38 -1.36
CA PHE A 222 2.59 -5.15 -2.55
C PHE A 222 4.04 -5.65 -2.38
N ILE A 223 4.80 -5.13 -1.42
CA ILE A 223 6.16 -5.64 -1.11
C ILE A 223 6.16 -7.12 -0.70
N GLY A 224 5.01 -7.66 -0.29
CA GLY A 224 4.83 -9.07 0.01
C GLY A 224 5.03 -9.99 -1.19
N THR A 225 5.09 -9.47 -2.43
CA THR A 225 5.39 -10.24 -3.64
C THR A 225 6.87 -10.69 -3.69
N ALA A 226 7.81 -9.85 -3.25
CA ALA A 226 9.23 -10.18 -3.24
C ALA A 226 9.62 -11.40 -2.35
N PRO A 227 9.24 -11.50 -1.07
CA PRO A 227 9.53 -12.68 -0.27
C PRO A 227 8.80 -13.94 -0.79
N ARG A 228 7.64 -13.80 -1.43
CA ARG A 228 6.95 -14.92 -2.09
C ARG A 228 7.68 -15.42 -3.32
N ALA A 229 8.26 -14.52 -4.12
CA ALA A 229 9.09 -14.90 -5.27
C ALA A 229 10.30 -15.75 -4.86
N LEU A 230 10.84 -15.49 -3.66
CA LEU A 230 11.90 -16.28 -3.02
C LEU A 230 11.42 -17.59 -2.36
N GLY A 231 10.11 -17.85 -2.31
CA GLY A 231 9.54 -19.00 -1.59
C GLY A 231 9.68 -18.91 -0.06
N LEU A 232 9.90 -17.71 0.50
CA LEU A 232 10.06 -17.53 1.94
C LEU A 232 8.72 -17.73 2.67
N LYS A 233 8.77 -18.49 3.76
CA LYS A 233 7.58 -18.83 4.56
C LYS A 233 7.51 -17.99 5.82
N ARG A 234 6.41 -17.27 6.01
CA ARG A 234 6.12 -16.57 7.28
C ARG A 234 6.01 -17.56 8.43
N TYR A 235 6.46 -17.15 9.62
CA TYR A 235 6.40 -17.94 10.87
C TYR A 235 7.05 -19.33 10.82
N SER A 236 7.90 -19.58 9.82
CA SER A 236 8.78 -20.75 9.78
C SER A 236 10.13 -20.41 10.45
N LYS A 237 11.04 -21.39 10.53
CA LYS A 237 12.40 -21.22 11.06
C LYS A 237 13.43 -21.62 10.01
N GLY A 238 14.62 -21.05 10.12
CA GLY A 238 15.78 -21.39 9.30
C GLY A 238 15.85 -20.64 7.97
N PRO A 239 16.72 -21.07 7.04
CA PRO A 239 17.05 -20.31 5.83
C PRO A 239 15.86 -19.96 4.92
N GLY A 240 14.80 -20.78 4.92
CA GLY A 240 13.57 -20.55 4.16
C GLY A 240 12.52 -19.68 4.86
N ALA A 241 12.83 -19.17 6.05
CA ALA A 241 11.91 -18.33 6.82
C ALA A 241 12.01 -16.86 6.44
N GLN A 242 10.86 -16.19 6.35
CA GLN A 242 10.81 -14.75 6.18
C GLN A 242 11.18 -14.06 7.50
N GLY A 243 12.31 -13.35 7.51
CA GLY A 243 12.84 -12.66 8.68
C GLY A 243 12.30 -11.24 8.83
N MET A 244 12.55 -10.37 7.85
CA MET A 244 12.09 -8.97 7.90
C MET A 244 11.61 -8.50 6.53
N THR A 245 10.45 -7.82 6.53
CA THR A 245 9.93 -7.13 5.35
C THR A 245 9.41 -5.76 5.74
N SER A 246 9.85 -4.72 5.03
CA SER A 246 9.44 -3.33 5.26
C SER A 246 9.60 -2.54 3.97
N SER A 247 8.66 -1.64 3.68
CA SER A 247 8.76 -0.68 2.58
C SER A 247 9.92 0.30 2.82
N LEU A 248 10.66 0.65 1.76
CA LEU A 248 11.70 1.69 1.77
C LEU A 248 11.23 2.92 1.00
N ASP A 249 10.68 2.70 -0.18
CA ASP A 249 10.06 3.73 -1.02
C ASP A 249 8.71 3.26 -1.58
N HIS A 250 8.04 4.15 -2.31
CA HIS A 250 6.87 3.82 -3.13
C HIS A 250 6.71 4.93 -4.19
N SER A 251 6.46 4.54 -5.43
CA SER A 251 6.17 5.49 -6.52
C SER A 251 4.93 5.05 -7.27
N ILE A 252 4.06 6.01 -7.60
CA ILE A 252 2.83 5.78 -8.37
C ILE A 252 2.81 6.75 -9.53
N PHE A 253 2.45 6.25 -10.70
CA PHE A 253 2.12 7.02 -11.89
C PHE A 253 0.67 6.75 -12.24
N PHE A 254 -0.15 7.80 -12.27
CA PHE A 254 -1.57 7.75 -12.58
C PHE A 254 -1.82 8.22 -14.01
N TYR A 255 -2.49 7.40 -14.81
CA TYR A 255 -2.73 7.69 -16.24
C TYR A 255 -4.20 7.94 -16.58
N SER A 256 -5.12 7.64 -15.67
CA SER A 256 -6.56 7.87 -15.88
C SER A 256 -7.17 8.61 -14.68
N ASP A 257 -8.20 9.40 -14.95
CA ASP A 257 -9.18 9.91 -13.98
C ASP A 257 -10.52 9.15 -14.07
N ASP A 258 -10.68 8.31 -15.09
CA ASP A 258 -11.88 7.52 -15.37
C ASP A 258 -11.77 6.14 -14.74
N PHE A 259 -11.94 6.10 -13.42
CA PHE A 259 -12.06 4.87 -12.64
C PHE A 259 -12.82 5.15 -11.34
N ASP A 260 -13.40 4.09 -10.78
CA ASP A 260 -14.09 4.15 -9.51
C ASP A 260 -13.58 3.04 -8.59
N CYS A 261 -13.00 3.43 -7.46
CA CYS A 261 -12.53 2.50 -6.45
C CYS A 261 -13.67 1.70 -5.78
N SER A 262 -14.94 2.04 -5.99
CA SER A 262 -16.09 1.22 -5.57
C SER A 262 -16.26 -0.04 -6.43
N GLN A 263 -15.66 -0.05 -7.63
CA GLN A 263 -15.63 -1.18 -8.54
C GLN A 263 -14.35 -2.01 -8.35
N TRP A 264 -14.38 -3.25 -8.81
CA TRP A 264 -13.20 -4.10 -8.75
C TRP A 264 -12.09 -3.57 -9.64
N LEU A 265 -10.89 -3.44 -9.07
CA LEU A 265 -9.66 -3.11 -9.77
C LEU A 265 -8.70 -4.29 -9.67
N LEU A 266 -8.09 -4.69 -10.79
CA LEU A 266 -7.12 -5.77 -10.82
C LEU A 266 -5.74 -5.21 -10.51
N PHE A 267 -5.17 -5.60 -9.37
CA PHE A 267 -3.80 -5.32 -9.01
C PHE A 267 -2.90 -6.50 -9.39
N VAL A 268 -2.06 -6.27 -10.40
CA VAL A 268 -1.05 -7.21 -10.90
C VAL A 268 0.28 -6.83 -10.28
N THR A 269 0.96 -7.76 -9.62
CA THR A 269 2.24 -7.48 -8.96
C THR A 269 3.29 -8.52 -9.32
N LYS A 270 4.52 -8.08 -9.53
CA LYS A 270 5.68 -8.94 -9.81
C LYS A 270 6.88 -8.50 -8.98
N SER A 271 7.88 -9.37 -8.85
CA SER A 271 9.18 -9.01 -8.25
C SER A 271 10.30 -9.31 -9.25
N PRO A 272 10.84 -8.28 -9.93
CA PRO A 272 11.88 -8.48 -10.94
C PRO A 272 13.24 -8.86 -10.34
N ARG A 273 13.52 -8.45 -9.09
CA ARG A 273 14.84 -8.66 -8.47
C ARG A 273 14.79 -8.62 -6.95
N THR A 274 15.53 -9.53 -6.31
CA THR A 274 15.80 -9.51 -4.86
C THR A 274 17.28 -9.76 -4.58
N GLY A 275 17.93 -8.95 -3.75
CA GLY A 275 19.34 -9.15 -3.42
C GLY A 275 19.77 -8.24 -2.28
N ASP A 276 20.86 -8.61 -1.60
CA ASP A 276 21.46 -7.78 -0.54
C ASP A 276 20.44 -7.33 0.54
N GLY A 277 19.55 -8.26 0.91
CA GLY A 277 18.50 -8.01 1.91
C GLY A 277 17.41 -7.05 1.45
N ARG A 278 17.24 -6.82 0.15
CA ARG A 278 16.21 -5.99 -0.48
C ARG A 278 15.47 -6.73 -1.59
N GLY A 279 14.32 -6.20 -1.98
CA GLY A 279 13.56 -6.65 -3.14
C GLY A 279 12.78 -5.52 -3.76
N VAL A 280 12.78 -5.48 -5.09
CA VAL A 280 11.95 -4.57 -5.88
C VAL A 280 10.68 -5.31 -6.29
N VAL A 281 9.56 -4.59 -6.27
CA VAL A 281 8.28 -5.01 -6.81
C VAL A 281 7.76 -3.96 -7.79
N GLU A 282 7.12 -4.45 -8.85
CA GLU A 282 6.37 -3.64 -9.80
C GLU A 282 4.90 -4.00 -9.75
N GLY A 283 4.05 -3.01 -10.00
CA GLY A 283 2.61 -3.11 -9.87
C GLY A 283 1.88 -2.43 -11.03
N GLN A 284 0.83 -3.06 -11.53
CA GLN A 284 -0.09 -2.48 -12.51
C GLN A 284 -1.52 -2.59 -11.98
N ILE A 285 -2.29 -1.50 -12.03
CA ILE A 285 -3.70 -1.53 -11.65
C ILE A 285 -4.57 -1.32 -12.90
N TYR A 286 -5.46 -2.28 -13.15
CA TYR A 286 -6.39 -2.25 -14.26
C TYR A 286 -7.85 -2.10 -13.79
N THR A 287 -8.69 -1.44 -14.58
CA THR A 287 -10.15 -1.56 -14.45
C THR A 287 -10.62 -2.95 -14.87
N GLN A 288 -11.85 -3.34 -14.52
CA GLN A 288 -12.47 -4.56 -15.05
C GLN A 288 -12.58 -4.59 -16.58
N SER A 289 -12.70 -3.41 -17.22
CA SER A 289 -12.70 -3.27 -18.68
C SER A 289 -11.31 -3.42 -19.31
N GLY A 290 -10.24 -3.52 -18.50
CA GLY A 290 -8.88 -3.76 -18.94
C GLY A 290 -8.04 -2.50 -19.21
N SER A 291 -8.52 -1.32 -18.80
CA SER A 291 -7.74 -0.07 -18.89
C SER A 291 -6.69 -0.01 -17.79
N LEU A 292 -5.42 0.24 -18.14
CA LEU A 292 -4.32 0.41 -17.18
C LEU A 292 -4.38 1.83 -16.59
N ILE A 293 -4.76 1.96 -15.33
CA ILE A 293 -4.99 3.26 -14.69
C ILE A 293 -3.80 3.75 -13.87
N ALA A 294 -2.96 2.84 -13.37
CA ALA A 294 -1.77 3.19 -12.62
C ALA A 294 -0.64 2.17 -12.76
N PHE A 295 0.59 2.67 -12.74
CA PHE A 295 1.83 1.89 -12.64
C PHE A 295 2.57 2.24 -11.35
N ILE A 296 3.10 1.24 -10.67
CA ILE A 296 3.62 1.37 -9.31
C ILE A 296 4.97 0.66 -9.21
N THR A 297 5.92 1.26 -8.49
CA THR A 297 7.19 0.62 -8.12
C THR A 297 7.48 0.80 -6.65
N GLN A 298 8.11 -0.20 -6.03
CA GLN A 298 8.55 -0.12 -4.64
C GLN A 298 9.74 -1.05 -4.40
N GLU A 299 10.77 -0.54 -3.73
CA GLU A 299 11.79 -1.35 -3.07
C GLU A 299 11.45 -1.47 -1.58
N GLY A 300 11.75 -2.65 -1.03
CA GLY A 300 11.66 -2.87 0.40
C GLY A 300 12.81 -3.71 0.91
N VAL A 301 13.01 -3.66 2.23
CA VAL A 301 13.83 -4.65 2.92
C VAL A 301 13.15 -6.00 2.77
N VAL A 302 13.89 -7.01 2.33
CA VAL A 302 13.43 -8.40 2.20
C VAL A 302 14.55 -9.29 2.69
N ARG A 303 14.42 -9.79 3.91
CA ARG A 303 15.43 -10.62 4.57
C ARG A 303 14.84 -11.97 4.96
N SER A 304 15.60 -13.03 4.72
CA SER A 304 15.38 -14.34 5.31
C SER A 304 15.98 -14.41 6.72
N ASP A 305 15.61 -15.45 7.48
CA ASP A 305 16.18 -15.74 8.81
C ASP A 305 17.49 -16.56 8.71
N VAL A 306 18.31 -16.28 7.69
CA VAL A 306 19.64 -16.87 7.56
C VAL A 306 20.53 -16.19 8.58
N GLY A 307 21.13 -16.99 9.47
CA GLY A 307 21.81 -16.57 10.70
C GLY A 307 22.44 -15.19 10.64
N ARG A 308 21.93 -14.26 11.46
CA ARG A 308 22.72 -13.09 11.82
C ARG A 308 24.06 -13.61 12.37
N PRO A 309 25.22 -13.19 11.85
CA PRO A 309 26.46 -13.41 12.58
C PRO A 309 26.23 -12.88 14.00
N GLU A 310 26.61 -13.67 15.01
CA GLU A 310 26.39 -13.35 16.41
C GLU A 310 26.71 -11.88 16.65
N ARG A 311 25.69 -11.13 17.10
CA ARG A 311 25.87 -9.74 17.46
C ARG A 311 26.80 -9.77 18.67
N LYS A 312 28.11 -9.54 18.48
CA LYS A 312 29.05 -9.34 19.60
C LYS A 312 28.39 -8.35 20.54
N GLU A 313 28.05 -8.80 21.74
CA GLU A 313 27.44 -7.95 22.75
C GLU A 313 28.33 -6.73 22.89
N LYS A 314 27.78 -5.54 22.63
CA LYS A 314 28.50 -4.32 22.97
C LYS A 314 28.67 -4.34 24.50
N PRO A 315 29.90 -4.17 25.02
CA PRO A 315 30.10 -4.11 26.46
C PRO A 315 29.17 -3.04 27.04
N LYS A 316 28.45 -3.40 28.09
CA LYS A 316 27.64 -2.45 28.85
C LYS A 316 28.61 -1.41 29.43
N LEU A 317 28.49 -0.17 28.98
CA LEU A 317 29.06 1.00 29.64
C LEU A 317 28.15 1.39 30.80
#